data_AF-A0A9P7AJ66-F1
#
_entry.id   AF-A0A9P7AJ66-F1
#
_cell.length_a   1.000
_cell.length_b   1.000
_cell.length_c   1.000
_cell.angle_alpha   90.00
_cell.angle_beta   90.00
_cell.angle_gamma   90.00
#
_symmetry.space_group_name_H-M   'P 1'
#
loop_
_entity.id
_entity.type
_entity.pdbx_description
1 polymer ?
#
loop_
_entity_poly.entity_id
_entity_poly.type
_entity_poly.pdbx_seq_one_letter_code
_entity_poly.pdbx_strand_id
1 'polypeptide(L)'
;ITFATPSMLTQEFHLETDPRFAFARVKGDICLVQLHPIQSETSRESLGIIVFRHEFVSIFRYSHDLRVSPEDIRVLELLDEDRIRYEEDNGTVFLAKDLMAQLR
;
A
#
# COMPACT_ATOMS: atom_id res chain seq x y z
N ILE A 1 -12.87 -25.68 -42.26
CA ILE A 1 -12.68 -25.81 -40.80
C ILE A 1 -11.53 -24.89 -40.45
N THR A 2 -11.84 -23.64 -40.10
CA THR A 2 -10.84 -22.63 -39.78
C THR A 2 -10.76 -22.56 -38.27
N PHE A 3 -9.60 -22.95 -37.73
CA PHE A 3 -9.32 -22.95 -36.30
C PHE A 3 -9.24 -21.50 -35.83
N ALA A 4 -10.09 -21.15 -34.86
CA ALA A 4 -9.99 -19.87 -34.17
C ALA A 4 -8.64 -19.80 -33.44
N THR A 5 -7.87 -18.78 -33.77
CA THR A 5 -6.65 -18.39 -33.07
C THR A 5 -6.94 -18.12 -31.59
N PRO A 6 -6.03 -18.49 -30.68
CA PRO A 6 -6.24 -18.36 -29.25
C PRO A 6 -6.36 -16.88 -28.87
N SER A 7 -7.35 -16.58 -28.03
CA SER A 7 -7.50 -15.28 -27.39
C SER A 7 -6.18 -14.87 -26.77
N MET A 8 -5.56 -13.83 -27.32
CA MET A 8 -4.59 -13.05 -26.58
C MET A 8 -5.35 -12.50 -25.39
N LEU A 9 -5.08 -13.08 -24.22
CA LEU A 9 -5.30 -12.45 -22.93
C LEU A 9 -4.91 -10.99 -23.11
N THR A 10 -5.94 -10.14 -23.12
CA THR A 10 -5.78 -8.71 -22.96
C THR A 10 -4.92 -8.57 -21.72
N GLN A 11 -3.64 -8.30 -21.94
CA GLN A 11 -2.78 -7.79 -20.90
C GLN A 11 -3.31 -6.39 -20.66
N GLU A 12 -4.38 -6.33 -19.86
CA GLU A 12 -4.83 -5.11 -19.26
C GLU A 12 -3.62 -4.63 -18.46
N PHE A 13 -2.92 -3.65 -19.02
CA PHE A 13 -2.15 -2.72 -18.23
C PHE A 13 -3.19 -2.08 -17.28
N HIS A 14 -3.45 -2.75 -16.15
CA HIS A 14 -4.02 -2.11 -14.99
C HIS A 14 -3.05 -0.98 -14.68
N LEU A 15 -3.41 0.24 -15.09
CA LEU A 15 -2.86 1.42 -14.46
C LEU A 15 -3.01 1.18 -12.96
N GLU A 16 -1.90 1.11 -12.24
CA GLU A 16 -1.82 0.90 -10.78
C GLU A 16 -2.66 1.95 -10.04
N THR A 17 -3.97 1.73 -9.96
CA THR A 17 -4.93 2.56 -9.23
C THR A 17 -5.33 1.94 -7.90
N ASP A 18 -4.88 0.73 -7.60
CA ASP A 18 -5.15 0.09 -6.33
C ASP A 18 -4.26 0.66 -5.22
N PRO A 19 -4.82 0.96 -4.05
CA PRO A 19 -4.10 1.60 -2.96
C PRO A 19 -3.06 0.64 -2.38
N ARG A 20 -1.78 0.99 -2.53
CA ARG A 20 -0.67 0.09 -2.22
C ARG A 20 -0.22 0.21 -0.78
N PHE A 21 -0.13 -0.92 -0.10
CA PHE A 21 0.45 -1.00 1.23
C PHE A 21 1.98 -1.04 1.18
N ALA A 22 2.60 -0.35 2.11
CA ALA A 22 4.05 -0.26 2.19
C ALA A 22 4.50 -0.06 3.63
N PHE A 23 5.68 -0.56 3.98
CA PHE A 23 6.40 -0.03 5.14
C PHE A 23 7.09 1.26 4.73
N ALA A 24 6.86 2.31 5.50
CA ALA A 24 7.49 3.59 5.27
C ALA A 24 7.98 4.20 6.57
N ARG A 25 9.10 4.92 6.48
CA ARG A 25 9.53 5.80 7.55
C ARG A 25 8.90 7.17 7.35
N VAL A 26 8.06 7.57 8.30
CA VAL A 26 7.35 8.85 8.30
C VAL A 26 7.79 9.63 9.53
N LYS A 27 8.41 10.80 9.35
CA LYS A 27 8.94 11.64 10.45
C LYS A 27 9.87 10.91 11.45
N GLY A 28 10.52 9.84 11.01
CA GLY A 28 11.46 9.05 11.82
C GLY A 28 10.90 7.72 12.35
N ASP A 29 9.59 7.54 12.38
CA ASP A 29 8.94 6.31 12.82
C ASP A 29 8.63 5.37 11.64
N ILE A 30 8.81 4.06 11.84
CA ILE A 30 8.44 3.05 10.83
C ILE A 30 6.98 2.67 11.06
N CYS A 31 6.16 2.88 10.04
CA CYS A 31 4.73 2.58 10.06
C CYS A 31 4.35 1.77 8.82
N LEU A 32 3.24 1.05 8.93
CA LEU A 32 2.54 0.56 7.74
C LEU A 32 1.73 1.72 7.16
N VAL A 33 1.85 1.96 5.87
CA VAL A 33 1.12 3.02 5.17
C VAL A 33 0.38 2.46 3.97
N GLN A 34 -0.74 3.08 3.64
CA GLN A 34 -1.42 2.86 2.37
C GLN A 34 -1.25 4.13 1.52
N LEU A 35 -0.60 3.95 0.37
CA LEU A 35 -0.30 5.01 -0.59
C LEU A 35 -1.50 5.15 -1.53
N HIS A 36 -2.12 6.32 -1.56
CA HIS A 36 -3.12 6.62 -2.58
C HIS A 36 -2.41 7.04 -3.88
N PRO A 37 -2.81 6.50 -5.04
CA PRO A 37 -2.34 7.04 -6.32
C PRO A 37 -2.74 8.52 -6.38
N ILE A 38 -1.77 9.36 -6.77
CA ILE A 38 -1.89 10.82 -6.75
C ILE A 38 -3.01 11.22 -7.73
N GLN A 39 -4.22 11.43 -7.21
CA GLN A 39 -5.30 12.06 -7.95
C GLN A 39 -5.12 13.57 -7.88
N SER A 40 -4.30 14.14 -8.77
CA SER A 40 -4.51 15.45 -9.42
C SER A 40 -3.19 16.11 -9.81
N GLU A 41 -3.11 16.54 -11.08
CA GLU A 41 -2.03 17.26 -11.74
C GLU A 41 -1.69 18.65 -11.13
N THR A 42 -2.35 19.07 -10.06
CA THR A 42 -2.33 20.46 -9.56
C THR A 42 -1.68 20.65 -8.19
N SER A 43 -1.15 19.62 -7.54
CA SER A 43 -0.52 19.77 -6.22
C SER A 43 0.73 18.91 -6.09
N ARG A 44 1.82 19.39 -6.67
CA ARG A 44 3.19 18.83 -6.55
C ARG A 44 3.76 18.82 -5.11
N GLU A 45 2.98 19.21 -4.11
CA GLU A 45 3.51 19.62 -2.81
C GLU A 45 3.25 18.63 -1.67
N SER A 46 2.32 17.68 -1.79
CA SER A 46 2.12 16.67 -0.73
C SER A 46 1.45 15.38 -1.21
N LEU A 47 1.87 14.25 -0.64
CA LEU A 47 1.31 12.92 -0.85
C LEU A 47 0.34 12.60 0.28
N GLY A 48 -0.89 12.19 -0.07
CA GLY A 48 -1.87 11.67 0.88
C GLY A 48 -1.61 10.20 1.16
N ILE A 49 -1.42 9.86 2.45
CA ILE A 49 -1.22 8.49 2.92
C ILE A 49 -2.16 8.19 4.09
N ILE A 50 -2.54 6.94 4.24
CA ILE A 50 -3.14 6.46 5.51
C ILE A 50 -2.03 5.80 6.32
N VAL A 51 -1.96 6.13 7.61
CA VAL A 51 -1.00 5.55 8.54
C VAL A 51 -1.69 4.51 9.41
N PHE A 52 -1.11 3.32 9.46
CA PHE A 52 -1.50 2.23 10.35
C PHE A 52 -0.40 1.99 11.38
N ARG A 53 -0.79 1.95 12.66
CA ARG A 53 0.11 1.67 13.78
C ARG A 53 0.12 0.19 14.10
N HIS A 54 1.29 -0.33 14.44
CA HIS A 54 1.42 -1.67 14.96
C HIS A 54 0.69 -1.76 16.31
N GLU A 55 -0.23 -2.71 16.44
CA GLU A 55 -0.93 -2.97 17.71
C GLU A 55 -0.31 -4.21 18.39
N PHE A 56 -0.35 -5.36 17.71
CA PHE A 56 0.24 -6.61 18.20
C PHE A 56 0.50 -7.63 17.10
N VAL A 57 1.53 -8.45 17.26
CA VAL A 57 1.90 -9.53 16.33
C VAL A 57 2.02 -9.00 14.91
N SER A 58 1.10 -9.35 14.00
CA SER A 58 1.06 -8.91 12.61
C SER A 58 -0.17 -8.06 12.30
N ILE A 59 -0.73 -7.44 13.34
CA ILE A 59 -1.95 -6.64 13.29
C ILE A 59 -1.57 -5.16 13.40
N PHE A 60 -2.01 -4.42 12.39
CA PHE A 60 -1.89 -2.98 12.33
C PHE A 60 -3.28 -2.37 12.28
N ARG A 61 -3.48 -1.25 12.96
CA ARG A 61 -4.75 -0.53 12.92
C ARG A 61 -4.58 0.86 12.38
N TYR A 62 -5.60 1.27 11.65
CA TYR A 62 -5.77 2.63 11.20
C TYR A 62 -5.51 3.58 12.36
N SER A 63 -4.64 4.55 12.11
CA SER A 63 -4.34 5.60 13.08
C SER A 63 -4.91 6.92 12.61
N HIS A 64 -4.55 7.37 11.41
CA HIS A 64 -4.98 8.65 10.84
C HIS A 64 -4.56 8.76 9.37
N ASP A 65 -5.20 9.68 8.66
CA ASP A 65 -4.77 10.19 7.36
C ASP A 65 -3.69 11.26 7.55
N LEU A 66 -2.69 11.25 6.68
CA LEU A 66 -1.58 12.20 6.73
C LEU A 66 -1.24 12.70 5.33
N ARG A 67 -1.05 14.01 5.21
CA ARG A 67 -0.40 14.61 4.04
C ARG A 67 1.06 14.86 4.37
N VAL A 68 1.95 14.24 3.61
CA VAL A 68 3.40 14.34 3.80
C VAL A 68 4.05 14.91 2.56
N SER A 69 5.05 15.76 2.73
CA SER A 69 5.95 16.11 1.64
C SER A 69 6.74 14.86 1.23
N PRO A 70 7.11 14.68 -0.05
CA PRO A 70 7.90 13.54 -0.50
C PRO A 70 9.25 13.37 0.22
N GLU A 71 9.77 14.44 0.82
CA GLU A 71 11.00 14.44 1.61
C GLU A 71 10.81 13.88 3.04
N ASP A 72 9.59 13.93 3.59
CA ASP A 72 9.26 13.49 4.95
C ASP A 72 8.84 12.01 5.02
N ILE A 73 8.67 11.38 3.85
CA ILE A 73 8.35 9.96 3.72
C ILE A 73 9.45 9.24 2.93
N ARG A 74 9.91 8.12 3.48
CA ARG A 74 10.73 7.17 2.74
C ARG A 74 10.04 5.82 2.75
N VAL A 75 9.53 5.39 1.60
CA VAL A 75 9.07 4.02 1.40
C VAL A 75 10.27 3.09 1.53
N LEU A 76 10.17 2.12 2.43
CA LEU A 76 11.22 1.13 2.71
C LEU A 76 10.95 -0.13 1.90
N GLU A 77 9.70 -0.60 1.91
CA GLU A 77 9.28 -1.82 1.24
C GLU A 77 7.83 -1.71 0.80
N LEU A 78 7.57 -2.00 -0.47
CA LEU A 78 6.21 -2.20 -0.99
C LEU A 78 5.78 -3.62 -0.64
N LEU A 79 4.58 -3.75 -0.10
CA LEU A 79 4.06 -5.04 0.33
C LEU A 79 3.22 -5.68 -0.78
N ASP A 80 3.40 -6.99 -0.90
CA ASP A 80 2.64 -7.83 -1.83
C ASP A 80 1.21 -8.00 -1.32
N GLU A 81 0.22 -7.65 -2.14
CA GLU A 81 -1.20 -7.65 -1.77
C GLU A 81 -1.70 -9.04 -1.36
N ASP A 82 -1.14 -10.11 -1.96
CA ASP A 82 -1.46 -11.50 -1.60
C ASP A 82 -1.10 -11.87 -0.16
N ARG A 83 -0.24 -11.07 0.50
CA ARG A 83 0.23 -11.29 1.88
C ARG A 83 -0.41 -10.32 2.88
N ILE A 84 -1.39 -9.56 2.43
CA ILE A 84 -2.06 -8.52 3.20
C ILE A 84 -3.56 -8.82 3.18
N ARG A 85 -4.17 -8.79 4.36
CA ARG A 85 -5.61 -8.79 4.49
C ARG A 85 -6.03 -7.50 5.16
N TYR A 86 -6.72 -6.64 4.42
CA TYR A 86 -7.28 -5.41 4.96
C TYR A 86 -8.77 -5.59 5.24
N GLU A 87 -9.18 -5.36 6.49
CA GLU A 87 -10.58 -5.27 6.90
C GLU A 87 -10.94 -3.79 7.07
N GLU A 88 -11.52 -3.21 6.02
CA GLU A 88 -11.88 -1.78 5.96
C GLU A 88 -12.88 -1.37 7.04
N ASP A 89 -13.87 -2.23 7.35
CA ASP A 89 -14.93 -1.96 8.31
C ASP A 89 -14.42 -1.59 9.72
N ASN A 90 -13.28 -2.17 10.11
CA ASN A 90 -12.68 -1.94 11.42
C ASN A 90 -11.30 -1.24 11.32
N GLY A 91 -10.86 -0.90 10.11
CA GLY A 91 -9.56 -0.29 9.85
C GLY A 91 -8.38 -1.16 10.25
N THR A 92 -8.49 -2.50 10.16
CA THR A 92 -7.44 -3.43 10.60
C THR A 92 -6.76 -4.09 9.42
N VAL A 93 -5.42 -4.05 9.43
CA VAL A 93 -4.59 -4.72 8.44
C VAL A 93 -3.85 -5.87 9.11
N PHE A 94 -4.02 -7.06 8.55
CA PHE A 94 -3.31 -8.26 8.95
C PHE A 94 -2.22 -8.54 7.93
N LEU A 95 -0.99 -8.61 8.40
CA LEU A 95 0.17 -8.98 7.60
C LEU A 95 0.53 -10.45 7.81
N ALA A 96 1.07 -11.08 6.78
CA ALA A 96 1.72 -12.37 6.92
C ALA A 96 2.93 -12.29 7.86
N LYS A 97 3.24 -13.38 8.58
CA LYS A 97 4.33 -13.39 9.58
C LYS A 97 5.71 -13.16 8.96
N ASP A 98 5.90 -13.56 7.71
CA ASP A 98 7.14 -13.36 6.96
C ASP A 98 7.40 -11.86 6.69
N LEU A 99 6.36 -11.06 6.43
CA LEU A 99 6.50 -9.61 6.29
C LEU A 99 6.95 -8.96 7.61
N MET A 100 6.48 -9.47 8.74
CA MET A 100 6.93 -9.00 10.06
C MET A 100 8.41 -9.28 10.33
N ALA A 101 9.00 -10.30 9.69
CA ALA A 101 10.42 -10.60 9.87
C ALA A 101 11.33 -9.54 9.22
N GLN A 102 10.80 -8.79 8.24
CA GLN A 102 11.52 -7.72 7.53
C GLN A 102 11.61 -6.42 8.35
N LEU A 103 10.78 -6.28 9.39
CA LEU A 103 10.75 -5.12 10.29
C LEU A 103 11.75 -5.21 11.47
N ARG A 104 12.61 -6.23 11.51
CA ARG A 104 13.55 -6.47 12.62
C ARG A 104 14.79 -5.57 12.61
#